data_AF-A0A397JNT4-F1
#
_entry.id   AF-A0A397JNT4-F1
#
_cell.length_a   1.000
_cell.length_b   1.000
_cell.length_c   1.000
_cell.angle_alpha   90.00
_cell.angle_beta   90.00
_cell.angle_gamma   90.00
#
_symmetry.space_group_name_H-M   'P 1'
#
loop_
_entity.id
_entity.type
_entity.pdbx_description
1 polymer ?
#
loop_
_entity_poly.entity_id
_entity_poly.type
_entity_poly.pdbx_seq_one_letter_code
_entity_poly.pdbx_strand_id
1 'polypeptide(L)'
;MNNFDTLLANINRNNIHPPPEIEEVLNFFDSKRSRRNNNRCHAYTLLGYSVEKECKRIGEFDAIFIGRATFHFWKTSTSQEKGEYVNLAQRRCRLMLESSSSQFSRQSVTM
;
A
#
# COMPACT_ATOMS: atom_id res chain seq x y z
N MET A 1 3.74 -30.36 -7.73
CA MET A 1 4.36 -29.02 -7.88
C MET A 1 3.36 -28.00 -7.38
N ASN A 2 3.70 -27.25 -6.34
CA ASN A 2 2.75 -26.31 -5.72
C ASN A 2 2.64 -25.05 -6.57
N ASN A 3 1.42 -24.72 -7.02
CA ASN A 3 1.11 -23.51 -7.79
C ASN A 3 1.69 -22.23 -7.15
N PHE A 4 1.79 -22.21 -5.82
CA PHE A 4 2.33 -21.08 -5.08
C PHE A 4 3.83 -20.82 -5.27
N ASP A 5 4.66 -21.86 -5.37
CA ASP A 5 6.11 -21.68 -5.53
C ASP A 5 6.42 -21.12 -6.92
N THR A 6 5.67 -21.57 -7.93
CA THR A 6 5.71 -21.00 -9.29
C THR A 6 5.28 -19.54 -9.32
N LEU A 7 4.21 -19.18 -8.59
CA LEU A 7 3.79 -17.80 -8.47
C LEU A 7 4.90 -16.92 -7.87
N LEU A 8 5.50 -17.36 -6.75
CA LEU A 8 6.58 -16.59 -6.10
C LEU A 8 7.79 -16.38 -7.03
N ALA A 9 8.14 -17.38 -7.84
CA ALA A 9 9.24 -17.29 -8.79
C ALA A 9 8.95 -16.31 -9.95
N ASN A 10 7.67 -16.13 -10.32
CA ASN A 10 7.26 -15.25 -11.41
C ASN A 10 7.08 -13.78 -10.99
N ILE A 11 6.91 -13.51 -9.70
CA ILE A 11 6.77 -12.15 -9.17
C ILE A 11 8.13 -11.44 -9.23
N ASN A 12 8.19 -10.32 -9.95
CA ASN A 12 9.40 -9.52 -10.00
C ASN A 12 9.50 -8.60 -8.78
N ARG A 13 10.45 -8.88 -7.88
CA ARG A 13 10.70 -8.08 -6.67
C ARG A 13 11.01 -6.61 -6.99
N ASN A 14 11.62 -6.31 -8.14
CA ASN A 14 11.93 -4.94 -8.55
C ASN A 14 10.68 -4.13 -8.91
N ASN A 15 9.52 -4.79 -9.07
CA ASN A 15 8.23 -4.12 -9.25
C ASN A 15 7.49 -3.94 -7.90
N ILE A 16 8.03 -4.52 -6.81
CA ILE A 16 7.52 -4.36 -5.43
C ILE A 16 8.39 -3.36 -4.65
N HIS A 17 9.68 -3.28 -4.95
CA HIS A 17 10.62 -2.36 -4.31
C HIS A 17 11.32 -1.51 -5.38
N PRO A 18 11.37 -0.17 -5.24
CA PRO A 18 10.87 0.63 -4.11
C PRO A 18 9.33 0.72 -4.07
N PRO A 19 8.74 1.27 -2.99
CA PRO A 19 7.31 1.54 -2.93
C PRO A 19 6.81 2.46 -4.06
N PRO A 20 5.51 2.40 -4.43
CA PRO A 20 4.91 3.29 -5.40
C PRO A 20 4.92 4.76 -4.95
N GLU A 21 4.68 5.67 -5.90
CA GLU A 21 4.59 7.10 -5.62
C GLU A 21 3.40 7.44 -4.72
N ILE A 22 3.54 8.53 -3.95
CA ILE A 22 2.53 8.90 -2.94
C ILE A 22 1.20 9.28 -3.60
N GLU A 23 1.22 9.89 -4.77
CA GLU A 23 0.06 10.28 -5.56
C GLU A 23 -0.76 9.07 -6.01
N GLU A 24 -0.09 8.01 -6.49
CA GLU A 24 -0.71 6.74 -6.87
C GLU A 24 -1.44 6.12 -5.67
N VAL A 25 -0.75 6.10 -4.52
CA VAL A 25 -1.29 5.56 -3.28
C VAL A 25 -2.51 6.36 -2.81
N LEU A 26 -2.44 7.69 -2.80
CA LEU A 26 -3.55 8.54 -2.38
C LEU A 26 -4.80 8.26 -3.21
N ASN A 27 -4.67 8.23 -4.55
CA ASN A 27 -5.77 7.93 -5.46
C ASN A 27 -6.40 6.56 -5.19
N PHE A 28 -5.58 5.52 -4.94
CA PHE A 28 -6.07 4.18 -4.62
C PHE A 28 -6.91 4.18 -3.33
N PHE A 29 -6.44 4.84 -2.27
CA PHE A 29 -7.14 4.84 -0.99
C PHE A 29 -8.37 5.75 -0.96
N ASP A 30 -8.38 6.85 -1.70
CA ASP A 30 -9.56 7.71 -1.83
C ASP A 30 -10.72 6.99 -2.54
N SER A 31 -10.41 6.09 -3.48
CA SER A 31 -11.42 5.27 -4.16
C SER A 31 -12.09 4.24 -3.24
N LYS A 32 -11.42 3.78 -2.17
CA LYS A 32 -11.96 2.82 -1.22
C LYS A 32 -12.68 3.59 -0.10
N ARG A 33 -14.02 3.66 -0.20
CA ARG A 33 -15.03 4.31 0.68
C ARG A 33 -14.82 4.30 2.22
N SER A 34 -13.83 3.61 2.78
CA SER A 34 -13.55 3.58 4.21
C SER A 34 -12.62 4.70 4.65
N ARG A 35 -13.16 5.93 4.77
CA ARG A 35 -12.50 7.02 5.52
C ARG A 35 -12.49 6.79 7.04
N ARG A 36 -13.28 5.83 7.55
CA ARG A 36 -13.57 5.70 8.98
C ARG A 36 -12.40 5.21 9.85
N ASN A 37 -11.39 4.57 9.27
CA ASN A 37 -10.20 4.08 10.00
C ASN A 37 -8.87 4.48 9.32
N ASN A 38 -8.82 5.71 8.78
CA ASN A 38 -7.64 6.27 8.10
C ASN A 38 -6.39 6.41 9.01
N ASN A 39 -6.53 6.21 10.32
CA ASN A 39 -5.43 6.31 11.29
C ASN A 39 -4.48 5.10 11.28
N ARG A 40 -4.68 4.16 10.35
CA ARG A 40 -3.96 2.90 10.24
C ARG A 40 -3.29 2.77 8.87
N CYS A 41 -2.58 3.81 8.42
CA CYS A 41 -1.64 3.65 7.30
C CYS A 41 -0.56 2.65 7.71
N HIS A 42 -0.76 1.39 7.38
CA HIS A 42 0.18 0.33 7.68
C HIS A 42 1.08 0.11 6.47
N ALA A 43 2.40 0.15 6.69
CA ALA A 43 3.41 -0.22 5.70
C ALA A 43 3.11 -1.56 5.02
N TYR A 44 2.59 -2.53 5.78
CA TYR A 44 2.16 -3.83 5.27
C TYR A 44 1.04 -3.72 4.23
N THR A 45 0.06 -2.83 4.42
CA THR A 45 -1.03 -2.63 3.46
C THR A 45 -0.51 -2.01 2.16
N LEU A 46 0.47 -1.12 2.25
CA LEU A 46 1.11 -0.52 1.07
C LEU A 46 1.94 -1.56 0.31
N LEU A 47 2.68 -2.43 1.00
CA LEU A 47 3.35 -3.56 0.35
C LEU A 47 2.32 -4.47 -0.35
N GLY A 48 1.20 -4.76 0.33
CA GLY A 48 0.12 -5.56 -0.23
C GLY A 48 -0.45 -4.97 -1.52
N TYR A 49 -0.56 -3.65 -1.61
CA TYR A 49 -0.94 -2.97 -2.85
C TYR A 49 0.06 -3.24 -3.99
N SER A 50 1.37 -3.09 -3.74
CA SER A 50 2.41 -3.33 -4.75
C SER A 50 2.45 -4.80 -5.19
N VAL A 51 2.31 -5.73 -4.25
CA VAL A 51 2.24 -7.16 -4.54
C VAL A 51 0.99 -7.48 -5.35
N GLU A 52 -0.18 -6.96 -4.98
CA GLU A 52 -1.41 -7.13 -5.72
C GLU A 52 -1.29 -6.59 -7.16
N LYS A 53 -0.67 -5.42 -7.34
CA LYS A 53 -0.40 -4.82 -8.65
C LYS A 53 0.48 -5.73 -9.52
N GLU A 54 1.55 -6.27 -8.95
CA GLU A 54 2.47 -7.17 -9.66
C GLU A 54 1.83 -8.53 -9.98
N CYS A 55 1.08 -9.12 -9.04
CA CYS A 55 0.32 -10.35 -9.28
C CYS A 55 -0.67 -10.17 -10.45
N LYS A 56 -1.44 -9.07 -10.46
CA LYS A 56 -2.37 -8.78 -11.55
C LYS A 56 -1.65 -8.59 -12.89
N ARG A 57 -0.45 -8.01 -12.90
CA ARG A 57 0.37 -7.85 -14.12
C ARG A 57 0.74 -9.20 -14.75
N ILE A 58 1.01 -10.22 -13.93
CA ILE A 58 1.33 -11.58 -14.39
C ILE A 58 0.09 -12.48 -14.55
N GLY A 59 -1.12 -11.93 -14.40
CA GLY A 59 -2.38 -12.64 -14.59
C GLY A 59 -2.89 -13.41 -13.37
N GLU A 60 -2.35 -13.17 -12.17
CA GLU A 60 -2.83 -13.75 -10.92
C GLU A 60 -3.82 -12.81 -10.21
N PHE A 61 -5.01 -13.33 -9.90
CA PHE A 61 -6.13 -12.58 -9.32
C PHE A 61 -6.71 -13.23 -8.06
N ASP A 62 -6.27 -14.43 -7.70
CA ASP A 62 -6.73 -15.14 -6.51
C ASP A 62 -6.26 -14.41 -5.25
N ALA A 63 -7.23 -13.92 -4.48
CA ALA A 63 -6.98 -13.17 -3.25
C ALA A 63 -6.22 -13.99 -2.19
N ILE A 64 -6.38 -15.31 -2.16
CA ILE A 64 -5.66 -16.20 -1.23
C ILE A 64 -4.18 -16.25 -1.63
N PHE A 65 -3.88 -16.39 -2.92
CA PHE A 65 -2.50 -16.41 -3.40
C PHE A 65 -1.82 -15.05 -3.23
N ILE A 66 -2.51 -13.95 -3.54
CA ILE A 66 -2.01 -12.59 -3.33
C ILE A 66 -1.73 -12.34 -1.84
N GLY A 67 -2.62 -12.77 -0.95
CA GLY A 67 -2.42 -12.64 0.50
C GLY A 67 -1.20 -13.42 1.00
N ARG A 68 -1.02 -14.66 0.53
CA ARG A 68 0.15 -15.47 0.86
C ARG A 68 1.45 -14.89 0.30
N ALA A 69 1.43 -14.39 -0.94
CA ALA A 69 2.58 -13.73 -1.55
C ALA A 69 2.94 -12.46 -0.75
N THR A 70 1.96 -11.63 -0.39
CA THR A 70 2.18 -10.43 0.43
C THR A 70 2.87 -10.77 1.75
N PHE A 71 2.38 -11.80 2.45
CA PHE A 71 3.00 -12.26 3.69
C PHE A 71 4.44 -12.75 3.47
N HIS A 72 4.69 -13.52 2.40
CA HIS A 72 6.02 -14.00 2.03
C HIS A 72 7.00 -12.85 1.76
N PHE A 73 6.60 -11.87 0.92
CA PHE A 73 7.43 -10.70 0.63
C PHE A 73 7.67 -9.87 1.88
N TRP A 74 6.66 -9.59 2.71
CA TRP A 74 6.89 -8.88 3.96
C TRP A 74 7.88 -9.58 4.88
N LYS A 75 7.78 -10.91 5.02
CA LYS A 75 8.71 -11.68 5.87
C LYS A 75 10.14 -11.64 5.34
N THR A 76 10.31 -11.69 4.02
CA THR A 76 11.61 -11.71 3.34
C THR A 76 12.13 -10.32 2.95
N SER A 77 11.36 -9.24 3.18
CA SER A 77 11.84 -7.86 3.03
C SER A 77 12.89 -7.54 4.09
N THR A 78 13.97 -6.92 3.62
CA THR A 78 15.01 -6.31 4.43
C THR A 78 14.44 -5.17 5.29
N SER A 79 15.18 -4.78 6.33
CA SER A 79 14.80 -3.64 7.16
C SER A 79 14.73 -2.34 6.36
N GLN A 80 15.59 -2.17 5.35
CA GLN A 80 15.60 -1.00 4.48
C GLN A 80 14.32 -0.94 3.63
N GLU A 81 14.01 -2.03 2.92
CA GLU A 81 12.78 -2.14 2.11
C GLU A 81 11.52 -1.88 2.95
N LYS A 82 11.46 -2.42 4.19
CA LYS A 82 10.36 -2.13 5.11
C LYS A 82 10.33 -0.66 5.53
N GLY A 83 11.50 -0.07 5.78
CA GLY A 83 11.66 1.34 6.13
C GLY A 83 11.08 2.27 5.07
N GLU A 84 11.28 1.98 3.79
CA GLU A 84 10.71 2.77 2.69
C GLU A 84 9.17 2.74 2.72
N TYR A 85 8.57 1.58 2.94
CA TYR A 85 7.12 1.46 3.09
C TYR A 85 6.58 2.16 4.35
N VAL A 86 7.33 2.14 5.46
CA VAL A 86 7.01 2.90 6.67
C VAL A 86 7.05 4.41 6.40
N ASN A 87 8.09 4.89 5.73
CA ASN A 87 8.23 6.30 5.35
C ASN A 87 7.07 6.76 4.46
N LEU A 88 6.70 5.95 3.47
CA LEU A 88 5.55 6.22 2.61
C LEU A 88 4.23 6.27 3.41
N ALA A 89 4.01 5.32 4.32
CA ALA A 89 2.84 5.30 5.19
C ALA A 89 2.75 6.55 6.08
N GLN A 90 3.87 6.99 6.64
CA GLN A 90 3.95 8.20 7.46
C GLN A 90 3.67 9.47 6.63
N ARG A 91 4.26 9.57 5.43
CA ARG A 91 4.04 10.70 4.52
C ARG A 91 2.57 10.82 4.14
N ARG A 92 1.92 9.69 3.83
CA ARG A 92 0.48 9.64 3.59
C ARG A 92 -0.34 10.10 4.80
N CYS A 93 -0.06 9.58 5.99
CA CYS A 93 -0.75 9.99 7.22
C CYS A 93 -0.68 11.52 7.42
N ARG A 94 0.50 12.11 7.20
CA ARG A 94 0.70 13.55 7.34
C ARG A 94 -0.19 14.35 6.39
N LEU A 95 -0.22 13.97 5.11
CA LEU A 95 -1.06 14.64 4.10
C LEU A 95 -2.56 14.55 4.43
N MET A 96 -3.01 13.42 4.99
CA MET A 96 -4.41 13.25 5.41
C MET A 96 -4.78 14.13 6.61
N LEU A 97 -3.88 14.32 7.56
CA LEU A 97 -4.07 15.23 8.70
C LEU A 97 -4.14 16.69 8.23
N GLU A 98 -3.22 17.10 7.36
CA GLU A 98 -3.19 18.46 6.80
C GLU A 98 -4.45 18.79 6.00
N SER A 99 -4.93 17.83 5.20
CA SER A 99 -6.17 17.97 4.43
C SER A 99 -7.40 18.10 5.32
N SER A 100 -7.41 17.42 6.48
CA SER A 100 -8.50 17.50 7.46
C SER A 100 -8.48 18.82 8.23
N SER A 101 -7.30 19.31 8.60
CA SER A 101 -7.11 20.60 9.26
C SER A 101 -7.45 21.78 8.35
N SER A 102 -7.12 21.70 7.05
CA SER A 102 -7.47 22.72 6.06
C SER A 102 -8.98 22.83 5.84
N GLN A 103 -9.71 21.72 5.87
CA GLN A 103 -11.18 21.73 5.82
C GLN A 103 -11.81 22.36 7.07
N PHE A 104 -11.21 22.18 8.25
CA PHE A 104 -11.68 22.78 9.49
C PHE A 104 -11.48 24.30 9.51
N SER A 105 -10.32 24.79 9.07
CA SER A 105 -10.04 26.24 9.00
C SER A 105 -10.89 27.00 7.98
N ARG A 106 -11.40 26.33 6.93
CA ARG A 106 -12.31 26.96 5.95
C ARG A 106 -13.75 27.08 6.43
N GLN A 107 -14.18 26.32 7.45
CA GLN A 107 -15.53 26.43 8.00
C GLN A 107 -15.67 27.59 9.00
N SER A 108 -14.56 28.02 9.62
CA SER A 108 -14.57 29.09 10.64
C SER A 108 -14.53 30.52 10.08
N VAL A 109 -14.55 30.71 8.75
CA VAL A 109 -14.47 32.04 8.10
C VAL A 109 -15.83 32.45 7.48
N THR A 110 -16.92 31.80 7.91
CA THR A 110 -18.29 32.17 7.53
C THR A 110 -19.17 32.33 8.76
N MET A 111 -18.85 33.32 9.61
CA MET A 111 -19.78 33.92 10.57
C MET A 111 -19.67 35.43 10.51
#